data_AF-A0AAN6SK80-F1
#
_entry.id   AF-A0AAN6SK80-F1
#
_cell.length_a   1.000
_cell.length_b   1.000
_cell.length_c   1.000
_cell.angle_alpha   90.00
_cell.angle_beta   90.00
_cell.angle_gamma   90.00
#
_symmetry.space_group_name_H-M   'P 1'
#
loop_
_entity.id
_entity.type
_entity.pdbx_description
1 polymer ?
#
loop_
_entity_poly.entity_id
_entity_poly.type
_entity_poly.pdbx_seq_one_letter_code
_entity_poly.pdbx_strand_id
1 'polypeptide(L)' 'MHLGAWAPLAHGAIHNLFVGNLLPPASIYGLEFNDETNDFKIIKNHTADASHAWITFDVKPLRPPSYPMLLGY' A
#
# COMPACT_ATOMS: atom_id res chain seq x y z
N MET A 1 -3.09 26.45 32.92
CA MET A 1 -2.48 26.57 31.57
C MET A 1 -2.33 25.17 31.02
N HIS A 2 -3.20 24.74 30.10
CA HIS A 2 -3.12 23.42 29.46
C HIS A 2 -2.26 23.55 28.20
N LEU A 3 -1.04 23.00 28.21
CA LEU A 3 -0.23 22.85 27.01
C LEU A 3 -0.78 21.63 26.26
N GLY A 4 -1.53 21.88 25.19
CA GLY A 4 -2.02 20.82 24.30
C GLY A 4 -0.84 20.13 23.62
N ALA A 5 -0.60 18.88 23.99
CA ALA A 5 0.32 18.00 23.28
C ALA A 5 -0.27 17.71 21.89
N TRP A 6 0.35 18.24 20.84
CA TRP A 6 0.10 17.83 19.47
C TRP A 6 0.86 16.51 19.25
N ALA A 7 0.28 15.40 19.71
CA ALA A 7 0.75 14.10 19.25
C ALA A 7 0.46 14.04 17.74
N PRO A 8 1.46 13.79 16.87
CA PRO A 8 1.14 13.40 15.51
C PRO A 8 0.30 12.13 15.60
N LEU A 9 -0.97 12.23 15.23
CA LEU A 9 -1.78 11.04 14.97
C LEU A 9 -1.06 10.33 13.83
N ALA A 10 -0.31 9.28 14.14
CA ALA A 10 0.19 8.37 13.12
C ALA A 10 -1.05 7.87 12.38
N HIS A 11 -1.24 8.39 11.16
CA HIS A 11 -2.28 7.90 10.27
C HIS A 11 -1.78 6.55 9.79
N GLY A 12 -2.45 5.47 10.15
CA GLY A 12 -2.13 4.19 9.58
C GLY A 12 -2.40 4.19 8.09
N ALA A 13 -1.56 3.47 7.37
CA ALA A 13 -1.66 3.25 5.95
C ALA A 13 -1.82 1.76 5.67
N ILE A 14 -2.65 1.48 4.66
CA ILE A 14 -2.71 0.17 4.06
C ILE A 14 -1.75 0.15 2.88
N HIS A 15 -0.70 -0.67 2.98
CA HIS A 15 0.28 -0.88 1.95
C HIS A 15 -0.07 -2.14 1.16
N ASN A 16 -0.03 -2.05 -0.17
CA ASN A 16 -0.25 -3.20 -1.04
C ASN A 16 1.08 -3.59 -1.70
N LEU A 17 1.34 -4.89 -1.79
CA LEU A 17 2.55 -5.42 -2.41
C LEU A 17 2.25 -6.71 -3.17
N PHE A 18 3.02 -6.96 -4.22
CA PHE A 18 2.93 -8.17 -5.03
C PHE A 18 4.21 -9.00 -4.85
N VAL A 19 4.04 -10.30 -4.63
CA VAL A 19 5.14 -11.25 -4.41
C VAL A 19 4.96 -12.45 -5.33
N GLY A 20 5.98 -12.76 -6.13
CA GLY A 20 6.05 -14.03 -6.86
C GLY A 20 6.67 -15.14 -6.01
N ASN A 21 6.25 -16.38 -6.24
CA ASN A 21 6.89 -17.54 -5.64
C ASN A 21 7.92 -18.19 -6.58
N LEU A 22 8.85 -18.94 -5.98
CA LEU A 22 9.86 -19.72 -6.69
C LEU A 22 9.44 -21.17 -6.96
N LEU A 23 8.46 -21.67 -6.20
CA LEU A 23 8.04 -23.07 -6.25
C LEU A 23 6.81 -23.27 -7.13
N PRO A 24 6.73 -24.36 -7.91
CA PRO A 24 5.50 -24.74 -8.59
C PRO A 24 4.36 -25.07 -7.59
N PRO A 25 3.09 -24.75 -7.92
CA PRO A 25 2.67 -23.99 -9.09
C PRO A 25 3.05 -22.51 -8.97
N ALA A 26 3.56 -21.94 -10.07
CA ALA A 26 3.96 -20.55 -10.11
C ALA A 26 2.76 -19.63 -9.89
N SER A 27 2.91 -18.67 -8.98
CA SER A 27 1.86 -17.77 -8.53
C SER A 27 2.42 -16.39 -8.17
N ILE A 28 1.57 -15.37 -8.30
CA ILE A 28 1.78 -14.01 -7.82
C ILE A 28 0.71 -13.70 -6.78
N TYR A 29 1.14 -13.39 -5.57
CA TYR A 29 0.27 -13.02 -4.47
C TYR A 29 0.19 -11.51 -4.34
N GLY A 30 -1.03 -10.97 -4.28
CA GLY A 30 -1.28 -9.62 -3.79
C GLY A 30 -1.45 -9.68 -2.28
N LEU A 31 -0.64 -8.92 -1.55
CA LEU A 31 -0.59 -8.86 -0.09
C LEU A 31 -0.92 -7.45 0.38
N GLU A 32 -1.57 -7.39 1.53
CA GLU A 32 -1.94 -6.16 2.21
C GLU A 32 -1.25 -6.13 3.58
N PHE A 33 -0.58 -5.02 3.90
CA PHE A 33 -0.04 -4.73 5.21
C PHE A 33 -0.74 -3.50 5.80
N ASN A 34 -1.37 -3.68 6.95
CA ASN A 34 -1.98 -2.61 7.74
C ASN A 34 -1.06 -2.30 8.92
N ASP A 35 -0.42 -1.13 8.92
CA ASP A 35 0.56 -0.72 9.95
C ASP A 35 -0.12 -0.27 11.27
N GLU A 36 -1.39 0.10 11.22
CA GLU A 36 -2.24 0.46 12.36
C GLU A 36 -2.53 -0.77 13.23
N THR A 37 -2.90 -1.88 12.58
CA THR A 37 -3.23 -3.14 13.25
C THR A 37 -2.06 -4.12 13.31
N ASN A 38 -0.95 -3.81 12.62
CA ASN A 38 0.15 -4.75 12.34
C ASN A 38 -0.34 -6.07 11.72
N ASP A 39 -1.34 -5.99 10.84
CA ASP A 39 -1.94 -7.17 10.18
C ASP A 39 -1.36 -7.36 8.78
N PHE A 40 -1.14 -8.62 8.41
CA PHE A 40 -0.60 -9.01 7.12
C PHE A 40 -1.39 -10.16 6.50
N LYS A 41 -1.95 -9.95 5.31
CA LYS A 41 -2.82 -10.94 4.67
C LYS A 41 -2.65 -11.00 3.15
N ILE A 42 -2.95 -12.17 2.60
CA ILE A 42 -3.08 -12.36 1.15
C ILE A 42 -4.48 -11.89 0.73
N ILE A 43 -4.54 -10.91 -0.18
CA ILE A 43 -5.80 -10.40 -0.73
C ILE A 43 -6.10 -10.94 -2.13
N LYS A 44 -5.08 -11.47 -2.83
CA LYS A 44 -5.25 -11.98 -4.19
C LYS A 44 -4.22 -13.05 -4.51
N ASN A 45 -4.63 -14.04 -5.29
CA ASN A 45 -3.76 -15.08 -5.84
C ASN A 45 -3.95 -15.14 -7.36
N HIS A 46 -2.86 -14.91 -8.10
CA HIS A 46 -2.79 -15.01 -9.55
C HIS A 46 -1.90 -16.17 -9.94
N THR A 47 -2.34 -16.98 -10.90
CA THR A 47 -1.43 -17.94 -11.55
C THR A 47 -0.39 -17.17 -12.35
N ALA A 48 0.86 -17.64 -12.31
CA ALA A 48 1.94 -17.12 -13.13
C ALA A 48 2.41 -18.18 -14.11
N ASP A 49 2.95 -17.73 -15.25
CA ASP A 49 3.47 -18.61 -16.29
C ASP A 49 4.76 -19.33 -15.85
N ALA A 50 5.58 -18.68 -15.02
CA ALA A 50 6.84 -19.21 -14.51
C ALA A 50 7.13 -18.74 -13.06
N SER A 51 8.09 -19.37 -12.40
CA SER A 51 8.58 -18.99 -11.07
C SER A 51 9.37 -17.69 -11.11
N HIS A 52 9.15 -16.78 -10.16
CA HIS A 52 9.82 -15.48 -10.11
C HIS A 52 10.12 -15.05 -8.66
N ALA A 53 11.36 -14.67 -8.36
CA ALA A 53 11.75 -14.05 -7.07
C ALA A 53 11.68 -12.52 -7.17
N TRP A 54 10.47 -11.99 -7.18
CA TRP A 54 10.23 -10.55 -7.32
C TRP A 54 9.25 -10.05 -6.25
N ILE A 55 9.48 -8.82 -5.81
CA ILE A 55 8.63 -8.07 -4.88
C ILE A 55 8.46 -6.67 -5.46
N THR A 56 7.22 -6.19 -5.54
CA THR A 56 6.94 -4.80 -5.92
C THR A 56 5.84 -4.21 -5.05
N PHE A 57 5.93 -2.92 -4.75
CA PHE A 57 4.89 -2.18 -4.05
C PHE A 57 3.89 -1.62 -5.06
N ASP A 58 2.60 -1.61 -4.69
CA ASP A 58 1.60 -0.88 -5.46
C ASP A 58 1.81 0.62 -5.21
N VAL A 59 2.43 1.28 -6.18
CA VAL A 59 2.61 2.72 -6.16
C VAL A 59 1.31 3.34 -6.66
N LYS A 60 0.37 3.62 -5.75
CA LYS A 60 -0.70 4.58 -6.08
C LYS A 60 -0.04 5.94 -6.25
N PRO A 61 -0.09 6.57 -7.44
CA PRO A 61 0.33 7.95 -7.58
C PRO A 61 -0.50 8.77 -6.61
N LEU A 62 0.16 9.59 -5.79
CA LEU A 62 -0.54 10.61 -5.01
C LEU A 62 -1.37 11.41 -6.02
N ARG A 63 -2.70 11.34 -5.90
CA ARG A 63 -3.59 12.15 -6.72
C ARG A 63 -3.10 13.60 -6.55
N PRO A 64 -2.79 14.35 -7.63
CA PRO A 64 -2.35 15.73 -7.48
C PRO A 64 -3.37 16.46 -6.60
N PRO A 65 -2.93 17.27 -5.61
CA PRO A 65 -3.86 18.09 -4.87
C PRO A 65 -4.68 18.90 -5.87
N SER A 66 -6.00 18.69 -5.87
CA SER A 66 -6.93 19.51 -6.64
C SER A 66 -6.98 20.88 -5.97
N TYR A 67 -6.06 21.76 -6.34
CA TYR A 67 -6.14 23.16 -5.94
C TYR A 67 -7.41 23.76 -6.58
N PRO A 68 -8.32 24.39 -5.82
CA PRO A 68 -9.32 25.23 -6.44
C PRO A 68 -8.58 26.35 -7.17
N MET A 69 -8.69 26.39 -8.50
CA MET A 69 -8.25 27.57 -9.24
C MET A 69 -9.16 28.73 -8.80
N LEU A 70 -8.64 29.59 -7.92
CA LEU A 70 -9.23 30.90 -7.70
C LEU A 70 -9.06 31.67 -9.00
N LEU A 71 -10.14 31.69 -9.79
CA LEU A 71 -10.26 32.49 -10.98
C LEU A 71 -10.28 33.96 -10.54
N GLY A 72 -9.11 34.59 -10.58
CA GLY A 72 -9.00 36.04 -10.40
C GLY A 72 -9.62 36.73 -11.62
N TYR A 73 -10.63 37.57 -11.36
CA TYR A 73 -11.04 38.67 -12.22
C TYR A 73 -11.00 39.94 -11.37
#